data_AF-A0A950HJH0-F1
#
_entry.id   AF-A0A950HJH0-F1
#
_cell.length_a   1.000
_cell.length_b   1.000
_cell.length_c   1.000
_cell.angle_alpha   90.00
_cell.angle_beta   90.00
_cell.angle_gamma   90.00
#
_symmetry.space_group_name_H-M   'P 1'
#
loop_
_entity.id
_entity.type
_entity.pdbx_description
1 polymer ?
#
loop_
_entity_poly.entity_id
_entity_poly.type
_entity_poly.pdbx_seq_one_letter_code
_entity_poly.pdbx_strand_id
1 'polypeptide(L)' 'MNTRRYELTDFEWSIIAPLLPNKPRGKPRADDRTVLNGIYWRLRT' A
#
# COMPACT_ATOMS: atom_id res chain seq x y z
N MET A 1 -4.38 -16.69 4.76
CA MET A 1 -3.33 -16.54 3.74
C MET A 1 -2.07 -16.03 4.43
N ASN A 2 -0.92 -16.66 4.21
CA ASN A 2 0.35 -16.24 4.83
C ASN A 2 0.83 -14.97 4.11
N THR A 3 0.53 -13.80 4.68
CA THR A 3 1.04 -12.53 4.17
C THR A 3 2.57 -12.54 4.25
N ARG A 4 3.27 -12.09 3.22
CA ARG A 4 4.73 -11.95 3.33
C ARG A 4 5.05 -10.91 4.39
N ARG A 5 6.21 -11.03 5.05
CA ARG A 5 6.65 -10.11 6.11
C ARG A 5 6.66 -8.62 5.69
N TYR A 6 6.65 -8.35 4.39
CA TYR A 6 6.68 -7.02 3.79
C TYR A 6 5.35 -6.58 3.14
N GLU A 7 4.31 -7.41 3.19
CA GLU A 7 2.99 -7.06 2.65
C GLU A 7 2.05 -6.62 3.78
N LEU A 8 1.19 -5.65 3.48
CA LEU A 8 0.11 -5.24 4.37
C LEU A 8 -0.97 -6.32 4.40
N THR A 9 -1.39 -6.72 5.61
CA THR A 9 -2.60 -7.54 5.80
C THR A 9 -3.84 -6.78 5.34
N ASP A 10 -4.94 -7.50 5.08
CA ASP A 10 -6.21 -6.85 4.71
C ASP A 10 -6.75 -5.93 5.82
N PHE A 11 -6.48 -6.27 7.08
CA PHE A 11 -6.84 -5.44 8.23
C PHE A 11 -6.02 -4.15 8.29
N GLU A 12 -4.70 -4.22 8.16
CA GLU A 12 -3.86 -3.01 8.11
C GLU A 12 -4.23 -2.14 6.90
N TRP A 13 -4.51 -2.78 5.76
CA TRP A 13 -4.94 -2.09 4.55
C TRP A 13 -6.27 -1.35 4.75
N SER A 14 -7.25 -1.94 5.45
CA SER A 14 -8.54 -1.30 5.69
C SER A 14 -8.44 -0.04 6.56
N ILE A 15 -7.41 0.04 7.41
CA ILE A 15 -7.11 1.23 8.22
C ILE A 15 -6.44 2.33 7.37
N ILE A 16 -5.50 1.94 6.49
CA ILE A 16 -4.69 2.90 5.72
C ILE A 16 -5.46 3.45 4.51
N ALA A 17 -6.16 2.59 3.76
CA ALA A 17 -6.84 2.95 2.52
C ALA A 17 -7.70 4.23 2.60
N PRO A 18 -8.55 4.45 3.63
CA PRO A 18 -9.37 5.66 3.72
C PRO A 18 -8.57 6.93 4.01
N LEU A 19 -7.32 6.83 4.46
CA LEU A 19 -6.45 7.96 4.76
C LEU A 19 -5.67 8.45 3.53
N LEU A 20 -5.70 7.70 2.43
CA LEU A 20 -4.94 8.02 1.24
C LEU A 20 -5.59 9.16 0.44
N PRO A 21 -4.79 10.07 -0.15
CA PRO A 21 -5.32 11.19 -0.91
C PRO A 21 -5.95 10.73 -2.22
N ASN A 22 -7.25 10.99 -2.39
CA ASN A 22 -8.02 10.61 -3.59
C ASN A 22 -8.10 11.72 -4.67
N LYS A 23 -7.13 12.65 -4.71
CA LYS A 23 -7.09 13.69 -5.76
C LYS A 23 -6.18 13.25 -6.90
N PRO A 24 -6.70 12.92 -8.10
CA PRO A 24 -5.87 12.59 -9.25
C PRO A 24 -5.05 13.80 -9.68
N ARG A 25 -3.74 13.62 -9.93
CA ARG A 25 -2.82 14.69 -10.36
C ARG A 25 -2.29 14.42 -11.76
N GLY A 26 -3.10 14.68 -12.79
CA GLY A 26 -2.71 14.65 -14.21
C GLY A 26 -2.34 13.28 -14.81
N LYS A 27 -1.76 12.37 -14.01
CA LYS A 27 -1.47 10.98 -14.36
C LYS A 27 -2.34 10.03 -13.53
N PRO A 28 -2.71 8.87 -14.09
CA PRO A 28 -3.33 7.80 -13.31
C PRO A 28 -2.47 7.40 -12.12
N ARG A 29 -3.10 7.17 -10.97
CA ARG A 29 -2.42 6.63 -9.79
C ARG A 29 -2.17 5.14 -10.01
N ALA A 30 -0.99 4.67 -9.61
CA ALA A 30 -0.75 3.25 -9.44
C ALA A 30 -1.61 2.74 -8.27
N ASP A 31 -1.83 1.42 -8.20
CA ASP A 31 -2.48 0.82 -7.03
C ASP A 31 -1.68 1.12 -5.76
N ASP A 32 -2.32 1.84 -4.84
CA ASP A 32 -1.66 2.35 -3.64
C ASP A 32 -1.17 1.21 -2.73
N ARG A 33 -1.86 0.06 -2.72
CA ARG A 33 -1.45 -1.11 -1.92
C ARG A 33 -0.14 -1.69 -2.45
N THR A 34 -0.03 -1.82 -3.76
CA THR A 34 1.20 -2.29 -4.42
C THR A 34 2.38 -1.37 -4.14
N VAL A 35 2.18 -0.05 -4.19
CA VAL A 35 3.23 0.93 -3.88
C VAL A 35 3.72 0.80 -2.43
N LEU A 36 2.79 0.73 -1.48
CA LEU A 36 3.13 0.63 -0.05
C LEU A 36 3.82 -0.68 0.29
N ASN A 37 3.39 -1.81 -0.30
CA ASN A 37 4.09 -3.10 -0.16
C ASN A 37 5.53 -3.01 -0.68
N GLY A 38 5.75 -2.32 -1.81
CA GLY A 38 7.10 -2.09 -2.36
C GLY A 38 8.00 -1.25 -1.44
N ILE A 39 7.44 -0.21 -0.83
CA ILE A 39 8.15 0.62 0.17
C ILE A 39 8.51 -0.24 1.39
N TYR A 40 7.57 -1.02 1.93
CA TYR A 40 7.81 -1.90 3.09
C TYR A 40 8.89 -2.95 2.80
N TRP A 41 8.90 -3.51 1.59
CA TRP A 41 9.96 -4.41 1.16
C TRP A 41 11.32 -3.73 1.24
N ARG A 42 11.46 -2.52 0.68
CA ARG A 42 12.73 -1.77 0.68
C ARG A 42 13.17 -1.33 2.07
N LEU A 43 12.24 -1.08 2.99
CA LEU A 43 12.57 -0.72 4.37
C LEU A 43 12.97 -1.92 5.24
N ARG A 44 12.64 -3.15 4.82
CA ARG A 44 12.89 -4.39 5.58
C ARG A 44 13.95 -5.29 4.93
N THR A 45 14.57 -4.82 3.84
CA THR A 45 15.71 -5.43 3.14
C THR A 45 16.88 -4.47 3.13
#